data_AF-A0A7R8V1W8-F1
#
_entry.id   AF-A0A7R8V1W8-F1
#
_cell.length_a   1.000
_cell.length_b   1.000
_cell.length_c   1.000
_cell.angle_alpha   90.00
_cell.angle_beta   90.00
_cell.angle_gamma   90.00
#
_symmetry.space_group_name_H-M   'P 1'
#
loop_
_entity.id
_entity.type
_entity.pdbx_description
1 polymer ?
#
loop_
_entity_poly.entity_id
_entity_poly.type
_entity_poly.pdbx_seq_one_letter_code
_entity_poly.pdbx_strand_id
1 'polypeptide(L)'
;MFKFVVIAAIVGLAAAQPPQYGANPEAAAQIKSFGSDILPDGSYQYAYETSNGIAAQEQGAGGVRAQGAFSYTSPEGIPIQLTYAADENGFQPQGNHLPVPPPIPEEILKALQWNAAHPEEEDPQYEIASRRL
;
A
#
# COMPACT_ATOMS: atom_id res chain seq x y z
N MET A 1 17.61 53.26 32.63
CA MET A 1 17.55 53.40 31.16
C MET A 1 17.69 52.10 30.36
N PHE A 2 18.16 50.97 30.93
CA PHE A 2 18.31 49.69 30.22
C PHE A 2 17.07 48.77 30.18
N LYS A 3 15.97 49.12 30.86
CA LYS A 3 14.78 48.27 31.01
C LYS A 3 13.72 48.41 29.89
N PHE A 4 13.78 49.46 29.08
CA PHE A 4 12.81 49.68 28.00
C PHE A 4 13.25 49.07 26.66
N VAL A 5 14.55 48.81 26.47
CA VAL A 5 15.08 48.18 25.24
C VAL A 5 14.71 46.69 25.16
N VAL A 6 14.58 46.02 26.31
CA VAL A 6 14.23 44.59 26.38
C VAL A 6 12.78 44.33 25.96
N ILE A 7 11.85 45.26 26.23
CA ILE A 7 10.44 45.11 25.86
C ILE A 7 10.26 45.25 24.33
N ALA A 8 11.02 46.15 23.69
CA ALA A 8 11.00 46.30 22.23
C ALA A 8 11.53 45.05 21.50
N ALA A 9 12.51 44.34 22.08
CA ALA A 9 13.06 43.11 21.51
C ALA A 9 12.09 41.92 21.55
N ILE A 10 11.18 41.87 22.53
CA ILE A 10 10.18 40.79 22.65
C ILE A 10 8.99 41.04 21.70
N VAL A 11 8.63 42.31 21.44
CA VAL A 11 7.54 42.65 20.51
C VAL A 11 7.96 42.50 19.04
N GLY A 12 9.25 42.68 18.72
CA GLY A 12 9.78 42.50 17.36
C GLY A 12 9.82 41.05 16.88
N LEU A 13 9.81 40.06 17.79
CA LEU A 13 9.84 38.63 17.42
C LEU A 13 8.45 38.08 17.03
N ALA A 14 7.37 38.82 17.29
CA ALA A 14 6.01 38.39 16.98
C ALA A 14 5.60 38.63 15.50
N ALA A 15 6.36 39.41 14.74
CA ALA A 15 6.03 39.80 13.37
C ALA A 15 6.58 38.85 12.28
N ALA A 16 7.34 37.81 12.66
CA ALA A 16 7.91 36.82 11.74
C ALA A 16 7.07 35.54 11.67
N GLN A 17 5.74 35.65 11.66
CA GLN A 17 4.89 34.50 11.39
C GLN A 17 4.99 34.20 9.88
N PRO A 18 5.43 33.00 9.47
CA PRO A 18 5.40 32.63 8.06
C PRO A 18 3.96 32.79 7.54
N PRO A 19 3.78 33.25 6.29
CA PRO A 19 2.45 33.48 5.73
C PRO A 19 1.60 32.22 5.92
N GLN A 20 0.49 32.37 6.63
CA GLN A 20 -0.51 31.32 6.79
C GLN A 20 -1.22 31.16 5.45
N TYR A 21 -0.57 30.48 4.51
CA TYR A 21 -1.23 29.91 3.34
C TYR A 21 -2.46 29.16 3.87
N GLY A 22 -3.65 29.56 3.39
CA GLY A 22 -4.96 29.16 3.91
C GLY A 22 -4.94 27.79 4.57
N ALA A 23 -5.03 27.79 5.90
CA ALA A 23 -4.62 26.68 6.75
C ALA A 23 -5.56 25.48 6.58
N ASN A 24 -5.29 24.62 5.59
CA ASN A 24 -5.68 23.23 5.70
C ASN A 24 -4.82 22.65 6.84
N PRO A 25 -5.40 22.26 8.00
CA PRO A 25 -4.63 21.70 9.11
C PRO A 25 -3.86 20.44 8.69
N GLU A 26 -4.28 19.74 7.63
CA GLU A 26 -3.53 18.62 7.06
C GLU A 26 -2.22 19.02 6.38
N ALA A 27 -2.10 20.25 5.86
CA ALA A 27 -0.86 20.74 5.26
C ALA A 27 0.25 20.96 6.30
N ALA A 28 -0.11 21.03 7.58
CA ALA A 28 0.84 21.13 8.70
C ALA A 28 1.27 19.76 9.26
N ALA A 29 0.94 18.65 8.59
CA ALA A 29 1.33 17.32 9.02
C ALA A 29 2.84 17.18 9.18
N GLN A 30 3.27 16.54 10.27
CA GLN A 30 4.67 16.33 10.62
C GLN A 30 4.99 14.84 10.63
N ILE A 31 6.23 14.47 10.29
CA ILE A 31 6.70 13.09 10.42
C ILE A 31 6.85 12.76 11.92
N LYS A 32 6.12 11.76 12.40
CA LYS A 32 6.23 11.22 13.77
C LYS A 32 7.32 10.16 13.88
N SER A 33 7.47 9.35 12.83
CA SER A 33 8.38 8.22 12.77
C SER A 33 8.94 8.10 11.36
N PHE A 34 10.23 7.80 11.26
CA PHE A 34 10.91 7.49 10.01
C PHE A 34 12.04 6.50 10.29
N GLY A 35 12.10 5.44 9.50
CA GLY A 35 13.18 4.46 9.48
C GLY A 35 13.48 4.05 8.04
N SER A 36 14.76 3.88 7.72
CA SER A 36 15.21 3.44 6.41
C SER A 36 16.54 2.72 6.55
N ASP A 37 16.62 1.52 6.01
CA ASP A 37 17.81 0.68 6.00
C ASP A 37 18.06 0.15 4.59
N ILE A 38 19.33 0.13 4.19
CA ILE A 38 19.78 -0.42 2.91
C ILE A 38 20.92 -1.38 3.22
N LEU A 39 20.78 -2.63 2.78
CA LEU A 39 21.74 -3.70 3.02
C LEU A 39 22.70 -3.84 1.82
N PRO A 40 23.93 -4.35 2.04
CA PRO A 40 24.92 -4.52 0.97
C PRO A 40 24.51 -5.46 -0.15
N ASP A 41 23.56 -6.37 0.11
CA ASP A 41 22.99 -7.29 -0.88
C ASP A 41 21.93 -6.63 -1.79
N GLY A 42 21.69 -5.33 -1.61
CA GLY A 42 20.71 -4.56 -2.37
C GLY A 42 19.28 -4.71 -1.86
N SER A 43 19.05 -5.42 -0.76
CA SER A 43 17.78 -5.37 -0.05
C SER A 43 17.64 -4.05 0.71
N TYR A 44 16.41 -3.59 0.86
CA TYR A 44 16.12 -2.34 1.55
C TYR A 44 14.79 -2.45 2.28
N GLN A 45 14.60 -1.57 3.26
CA GLN A 45 13.33 -1.38 3.93
C GLN A 45 13.21 0.09 4.35
N TYR A 46 12.00 0.62 4.28
CA TYR A 46 11.68 1.90 4.88
C TYR A 46 10.28 1.88 5.48
N ALA A 47 10.06 2.76 6.46
CA ALA A 47 8.76 3.02 7.03
C ALA A 47 8.69 4.47 7.53
N TYR A 48 7.53 5.10 7.38
CA TYR A 48 7.27 6.39 7.98
C TYR A 48 5.81 6.55 8.41
N GLU A 49 5.60 7.43 9.38
CA GLU A 49 4.28 7.80 9.87
C GLU A 49 4.21 9.32 10.07
N THR A 50 3.08 9.91 9.73
CA THR A 50 2.81 11.35 9.84
C THR A 50 1.76 11.64 10.92
N SER A 51 1.71 12.89 11.39
CA SER A 51 0.82 13.31 12.48
C SER A 51 -0.66 13.27 12.10
N ASN A 52 -1.00 13.34 10.81
CA ASN A 52 -2.37 13.20 10.30
C ASN A 52 -2.72 11.74 9.93
N GLY A 53 -1.91 10.76 10.31
CA GLY A 53 -2.24 9.33 10.16
C GLY A 53 -1.92 8.74 8.78
N ILE A 54 -1.17 9.43 7.93
CA ILE A 54 -0.56 8.81 6.75
C ILE A 54 0.60 7.94 7.22
N ALA A 55 0.61 6.68 6.81
CA ALA A 55 1.70 5.75 7.07
C ALA A 55 2.03 4.98 5.80
N ALA A 56 3.32 4.78 5.55
CA ALA A 56 3.82 3.94 4.46
C ALA A 56 4.97 3.08 4.95
N GLN A 57 5.06 1.87 4.42
CA GLN A 57 6.21 0.99 4.59
C GLN A 57 6.44 0.17 3.33
N GLU A 58 7.69 -0.15 3.05
CA GLU A 58 8.06 -1.04 1.98
C GLU A 58 9.35 -1.77 2.33
N GLN A 59 9.45 -3.00 1.88
CA GLN A 59 10.69 -3.76 1.86
C GLN A 59 10.88 -4.39 0.48
N GLY A 60 12.11 -4.39 -0.01
CA GLY A 60 12.44 -4.93 -1.32
C GLY A 60 13.77 -5.67 -1.32
N ALA A 61 13.96 -6.48 -2.36
CA ALA A 61 15.16 -7.27 -2.56
C ALA A 61 15.74 -6.99 -3.95
N GLY A 62 16.82 -6.21 -4.01
CA GLY A 62 17.69 -6.10 -5.19
C GLY A 62 17.00 -5.66 -6.48
N GLY A 63 15.87 -4.96 -6.40
CA GLY A 63 15.06 -4.55 -7.57
C GLY A 63 14.27 -5.68 -8.24
N VAL A 64 14.24 -6.88 -7.65
CA VAL A 64 13.51 -8.05 -8.20
C VAL A 64 12.09 -8.12 -7.66
N ARG A 65 11.92 -7.84 -6.37
CA ARG A 65 10.63 -7.86 -5.69
C ARG A 65 10.55 -6.78 -4.63
N ALA A 66 9.35 -6.26 -4.42
CA ALA A 66 9.03 -5.37 -3.33
C ALA A 66 7.64 -5.69 -2.78
N GLN A 67 7.45 -5.47 -1.48
CA GLN A 67 6.15 -5.55 -0.84
C GLN A 67 6.02 -4.40 0.14
N GLY A 68 4.82 -3.84 0.23
CA GLY A 68 4.60 -2.68 1.07
C GLY A 68 3.16 -2.48 1.45
N ALA A 69 2.95 -1.46 2.26
CA ALA A 69 1.65 -1.03 2.69
C ALA A 69 1.61 0.50 2.77
N PHE A 70 0.46 1.06 2.42
CA PHE A 70 0.14 2.48 2.51
C PHE A 70 -1.22 2.65 3.16
N SER A 71 -1.35 3.63 4.05
CA SER A 71 -2.62 3.96 4.65
C SER A 71 -2.76 5.46 4.89
N TYR A 72 -3.98 5.95 4.76
CA TYR A 72 -4.36 7.33 5.05
C TYR A 72 -5.86 7.40 5.38
N THR A 73 -6.31 8.54 5.92
CA THR A 73 -7.74 8.80 6.11
C THR A 73 -8.24 9.65 4.96
N SER A 74 -9.33 9.23 4.30
CA SER A 74 -9.92 9.99 3.21
C SER A 74 -10.55 11.30 3.71
N PRO A 75 -10.81 12.28 2.83
CA PRO A 75 -11.51 13.52 3.21
C PRO A 75 -12.89 13.29 3.86
N GLU A 76 -13.50 12.13 3.60
CA GLU A 76 -14.77 11.68 4.18
C GLU A 76 -14.61 11.02 5.57
N GLY A 77 -13.38 10.94 6.09
CA GLY A 77 -13.06 10.32 7.38
C GLY A 77 -12.93 8.79 7.33
N ILE A 78 -12.86 8.19 6.13
CA ILE A 78 -12.80 6.73 5.97
C ILE A 78 -11.32 6.29 5.96
N PRO A 79 -10.91 5.34 6.82
CA PRO A 79 -9.56 4.81 6.77
C PRO A 79 -9.36 3.98 5.50
N ILE A 80 -8.40 4.38 4.69
CA ILE A 80 -7.99 3.68 3.47
C ILE A 80 -6.68 2.96 3.76
N GLN A 81 -6.64 1.67 3.42
CA GLN A 81 -5.43 0.86 3.48
C GLN A 81 -5.24 0.14 2.15
N LEU A 82 -3.98 0.11 1.73
CA LEU A 82 -3.49 -0.54 0.54
C LEU A 82 -2.29 -1.40 0.95
N THR A 83 -2.28 -2.66 0.55
CA THR A 83 -1.08 -3.51 0.55
C THR A 83 -0.74 -3.87 -0.88
N TYR A 84 0.52 -4.19 -1.15
CA TYR A 84 0.94 -4.60 -2.48
C TYR A 84 2.12 -5.55 -2.45
N ALA A 85 2.18 -6.38 -3.48
CA ALA A 85 3.37 -7.09 -3.92
C ALA A 85 3.73 -6.63 -5.34
N ALA A 86 5.01 -6.43 -5.59
CA ALA A 86 5.56 -6.10 -6.90
C ALA A 86 6.65 -7.13 -7.21
N ASP A 87 6.47 -7.87 -8.29
CA ASP A 87 7.42 -8.89 -8.74
C ASP A 87 7.36 -9.03 -10.28
N GLU A 88 7.82 -10.16 -10.82
CA GLU A 88 7.81 -10.48 -12.25
C GLU A 88 6.41 -10.43 -12.88
N ASN A 89 5.35 -10.63 -12.09
CA ASN A 89 3.95 -10.53 -12.52
C ASN A 89 3.40 -9.10 -12.42
N GLY A 90 4.26 -8.11 -12.11
CA GLY A 90 3.90 -6.71 -11.98
C GLY A 90 3.40 -6.33 -10.58
N PHE A 91 2.72 -5.18 -10.52
CA PHE A 91 2.20 -4.61 -9.28
C PHE A 91 0.80 -5.15 -8.97
N GLN A 92 0.65 -5.74 -7.78
CA GLN A 92 -0.55 -6.45 -7.34
C GLN A 92 -1.11 -5.80 -6.07
N PRO A 93 -1.87 -4.70 -6.21
CA PRO A 93 -2.45 -3.98 -5.08
C PRO A 93 -3.68 -4.70 -4.51
N GLN A 94 -3.83 -4.63 -3.20
CA GLN A 94 -4.96 -5.17 -2.44
C GLN A 94 -5.48 -4.09 -1.49
N GLY A 95 -6.79 -3.85 -1.53
CA GLY A 95 -7.44 -2.87 -0.67
C GLY A 95 -8.94 -2.79 -0.95
N ASN A 96 -9.74 -2.56 0.09
CA ASN A 96 -11.22 -2.55 -0.02
C ASN A 96 -11.78 -1.45 -0.92
N HIS A 97 -10.98 -0.43 -1.20
CA HIS A 97 -11.33 0.71 -2.03
C HIS A 97 -11.01 0.49 -3.52
N LEU A 98 -10.35 -0.62 -3.87
CA LEU A 98 -10.00 -0.93 -5.24
C LEU A 98 -11.23 -1.48 -5.98
N PRO A 99 -11.37 -1.19 -7.29
CA PRO A 99 -12.38 -1.82 -8.12
C PRO A 99 -12.21 -3.34 -8.11
N VAL A 100 -13.28 -4.08 -7.79
CA VAL A 100 -13.31 -5.54 -7.91
C VAL A 100 -14.00 -5.93 -9.22
N PRO A 101 -13.49 -6.97 -9.92
CA PRO A 101 -14.20 -7.51 -11.07
C PRO A 101 -15.57 -8.05 -10.66
N PRO A 102 -16.56 -8.05 -11.57
CA PRO A 102 -17.85 -8.64 -11.28
C PRO A 102 -17.72 -10.14 -10.94
N PRO A 103 -18.62 -10.69 -10.12
CA PRO A 103 -18.58 -12.11 -9.78
C PRO A 103 -18.79 -12.98 -11.03
N ILE A 104 -18.21 -14.18 -11.00
CA ILE A 104 -18.41 -15.18 -12.06
C ILE A 104 -19.91 -15.54 -12.13
N PRO A 105 -20.54 -15.53 -13.33
CA PRO A 105 -21.92 -15.98 -13.52
C PRO A 105 -22.22 -17.37 -12.94
N GLU A 106 -23.42 -17.57 -12.41
CA GLU A 106 -23.84 -18.80 -11.73
C GLU A 106 -23.79 -20.02 -12.67
N GLU A 107 -24.08 -19.83 -13.95
CA GLU A 107 -24.06 -20.86 -14.98
C GLU A 107 -22.65 -21.43 -15.17
N ILE A 108 -21.63 -20.56 -15.11
CA ILE A 108 -20.23 -20.98 -15.22
C ILE A 108 -19.82 -21.76 -13.98
N LEU A 109 -20.24 -21.31 -12.78
CA LEU A 109 -19.99 -22.06 -11.54
C LEU A 109 -20.63 -23.45 -11.58
N LYS A 110 -21.88 -23.56 -12.09
CA LYS A 110 -22.55 -24.85 -12.29
C LYS A 110 -21.80 -25.74 -13.27
N ALA A 111 -21.34 -25.20 -14.40
CA ALA A 111 -20.57 -25.95 -15.37
C ALA A 111 -19.25 -26.46 -14.79
N LEU A 112 -18.52 -25.63 -14.02
CA LEU A 112 -17.29 -26.03 -13.35
C LEU A 112 -17.54 -27.12 -12.29
N GLN A 113 -18.60 -27.00 -11.50
CA GLN A 113 -19.01 -28.03 -10.54
C GLN A 113 -19.37 -29.34 -11.24
N TRP A 114 -20.08 -29.28 -12.37
CA TRP A 114 -20.41 -30.44 -13.17
C TRP A 114 -19.14 -31.15 -13.66
N ASN A 115 -18.21 -30.40 -14.28
CA ASN A 115 -16.95 -30.96 -14.77
C ASN A 115 -16.10 -31.57 -13.63
N ALA A 116 -16.07 -30.93 -12.46
CA ALA A 116 -15.37 -31.46 -11.29
C ALA A 116 -16.02 -32.74 -10.73
N ALA A 117 -17.35 -32.86 -10.81
CA ALA A 117 -18.10 -34.04 -10.38
C ALA A 117 -18.10 -35.18 -11.41
N HIS A 118 -17.79 -34.87 -12.67
CA HIS A 118 -17.73 -35.82 -13.78
C HIS A 118 -16.32 -35.77 -14.41
N PRO A 119 -15.28 -36.23 -13.68
CA PRO A 119 -13.96 -36.39 -14.27
C PRO A 119 -14.06 -37.31 -15.50
N GLU A 120 -13.26 -37.03 -16.52
CA GLU A 120 -13.21 -37.88 -17.72
C GLU A 120 -12.94 -39.33 -17.29
N GLU A 121 -13.80 -40.25 -17.73
CA GLU A 121 -13.54 -41.68 -17.56
C GLU A 121 -12.33 -42.03 -18.43
N GLU A 122 -11.29 -42.62 -17.82
CA GLU A 122 -10.16 -43.16 -18.58
C GLU A 122 -10.70 -44.23 -19.53
N ASP A 123 -10.76 -43.95 -20.83
CA ASP A 123 -11.19 -44.93 -21.81
C ASP A 123 -10.14 -46.06 -21.88
N PRO A 124 -10.51 -47.30 -21.50
CA PRO A 124 -9.59 -48.44 -21.46
C PRO A 124 -8.91 -48.69 -22.81
N GLN A 125 -9.53 -48.25 -23.91
CA GLN A 125 -9.00 -48.40 -25.26
C GLN A 125 -7.66 -47.67 -25.45
N TYR A 126 -7.42 -46.56 -24.74
CA TYR A 126 -6.15 -45.82 -24.77
C TYR A 126 -5.12 -46.37 -23.78
N GLU A 127 -5.54 -46.99 -22.68
CA GLU A 127 -4.65 -47.68 -21.73
C GLU A 127 -4.04 -48.96 -22.33
N ILE A 128 -4.81 -49.68 -23.15
CA ILE A 128 -4.34 -50.88 -23.86
C ILE A 128 -3.35 -50.50 -24.97
N ALA A 129 -3.51 -49.32 -25.59
CA ALA A 129 -2.61 -48.83 -26.63
C ALA A 129 -1.26 -48.35 -26.08
N SER A 130 -1.24 -47.73 -24.89
CA SER A 130 -0.01 -47.25 -24.24
C SER A 130 0.81 -48.35 -23.58
N ARG A 131 0.19 -49.45 -23.15
CA ARG A 131 0.87 -50.64 -22.59
C ARG A 131 1.45 -51.60 -23.65
N ARG A 132 1.26 -51.33 -24.94
CA ARG A 132 1.73 -52.17 -26.08
C ARG A 132 2.92 -51.60 -26.84
N LEU A 133 3.53 -50.51 -26.36
CA LEU A 133 4.82 -49.97 -26.81
C LEU A 133 5.89 -50.26 -25.75
#